data_AF-A0A1F8ZRV0-F1
#
_entry.id   AF-A0A1F8ZRV0-F1
#
_cell.length_a   1.000
_cell.length_b   1.000
_cell.length_c   1.000
_cell.angle_alpha   90.00
_cell.angle_beta   90.00
_cell.angle_gamma   90.00
#
_symmetry.space_group_name_H-M   'P 1'
#
loop_
_entity.id
_entity.type
_entity.pdbx_description
1 polymer ?
#
loop_
_entity_poly.entity_id
_entity_poly.type
_entity_poly.pdbx_seq_one_letter_code
_entity_poly.pdbx_strand_id
1 'polypeptide(L)'
;MTFSKILVANRGEIATRILRSLKENGIRAVAIYSEADKDSQPVQIADEAYLIGPPPASKSYLNAKKIVELAKQIKAEAIHPGYGFWRKTANLPLFVKNWESPLSAQHPKI
;
A
#
# COMPACT_ATOMS: atom_id res chain seq x y z
N MET A 1 -13.99 -6.18 12.54
CA MET A 1 -12.79 -7.04 12.40
C MET A 1 -11.60 -6.13 12.14
N THR A 2 -10.51 -6.31 12.87
CA THR A 2 -9.29 -5.51 12.71
C THR A 2 -8.30 -6.32 11.88
N PHE A 3 -7.74 -5.71 10.82
CA PHE A 3 -6.74 -6.37 9.98
C PHE A 3 -5.41 -6.50 10.72
N SER A 4 -4.71 -7.62 10.55
CA SER A 4 -3.39 -7.84 11.15
C SER A 4 -2.23 -7.44 10.24
N LYS A 5 -2.43 -7.48 8.91
CA LYS A 5 -1.41 -7.22 7.89
C LYS A 5 -1.99 -6.56 6.64
N ILE A 6 -1.43 -5.41 6.25
CA ILE A 6 -1.89 -4.63 5.10
C ILE A 6 -0.72 -4.29 4.17
N LEU A 7 -0.92 -4.50 2.86
CA LEU A 7 0.01 -4.12 1.80
C LEU A 7 -0.34 -2.77 1.20
N VAL A 8 0.57 -1.81 1.22
CA VAL A 8 0.36 -0.47 0.65
C VAL A 8 0.81 -0.44 -0.81
N ALA A 9 -0.15 -0.42 -1.74
CA ALA A 9 0.11 -0.43 -3.18
C ALA A 9 0.37 0.98 -3.73
N ASN A 10 1.36 1.67 -3.17
CA ASN A 10 1.73 3.04 -3.53
C ASN A 10 3.22 3.31 -3.23
N ARG A 11 3.72 4.52 -3.53
CA ARG A 11 5.11 4.97 -3.28
C ARG A 11 5.16 6.39 -2.72
N GLY A 12 6.36 6.84 -2.37
CA GLY A 12 6.59 8.21 -1.91
C GLY A 12 5.79 8.56 -0.65
N GLU A 13 5.48 9.84 -0.48
CA GLU A 13 4.94 10.34 0.79
C GLU A 13 3.58 9.76 1.18
N ILE A 14 2.72 9.45 0.20
CA ILE A 14 1.43 8.83 0.53
C ILE A 14 1.61 7.44 1.13
N ALA A 15 2.56 6.65 0.62
CA ALA A 15 2.88 5.34 1.19
C ALA A 15 3.46 5.50 2.60
N THR A 16 4.37 6.47 2.80
CA THR A 16 4.92 6.80 4.12
C THR A 16 3.83 7.05 5.16
N ARG A 17 2.85 7.92 4.84
CA ARG A 17 1.76 8.27 5.76
C ARG A 17 0.89 7.08 6.13
N ILE A 18 0.54 6.25 5.15
CA ILE A 18 -0.27 5.06 5.38
C ILE A 18 0.49 4.06 6.27
N LEU A 19 1.76 3.78 5.95
CA LEU A 19 2.58 2.85 6.73
C LEU A 19 2.72 3.30 8.20
N ARG A 20 2.92 4.59 8.46
CA ARG A 20 2.95 5.15 9.83
C ARG A 20 1.64 4.91 10.57
N SER A 21 0.51 5.24 9.92
CA SER A 21 -0.81 5.04 10.52
C SER A 21 -1.09 3.56 10.82
N LEU A 22 -0.71 2.63 9.92
CA LEU A 22 -0.84 1.20 10.17
C LEU A 22 -0.03 0.77 11.40
N LYS A 23 1.22 1.22 11.51
CA LYS A 23 2.10 0.93 12.64
C LYS A 23 1.56 1.47 13.97
N GLU A 24 1.06 2.71 13.98
CA GLU A 24 0.42 3.32 15.15
C GLU A 24 -0.80 2.52 15.64
N ASN A 25 -1.47 1.79 14.74
CA ASN A 25 -2.61 0.94 15.06
C ASN A 25 -2.23 -0.54 15.30
N GLY A 26 -0.93 -0.86 15.42
CA GLY A 26 -0.46 -2.22 15.64
C GLY A 26 -0.68 -3.18 14.46
N ILE A 27 -0.91 -2.64 13.25
CA ILE A 27 -1.12 -3.40 12.03
C ILE A 27 0.21 -3.55 11.30
N ARG A 28 0.57 -4.78 10.90
CA ARG A 28 1.78 -5.03 10.14
C ARG A 28 1.71 -4.36 8.77
N ALA A 29 2.66 -3.47 8.52
CA ALA A 29 2.64 -2.56 7.38
C ALA A 29 3.64 -3.02 6.30
N VAL A 30 3.14 -3.38 5.12
CA VAL A 30 3.98 -3.88 4.01
C VAL A 30 4.08 -2.84 2.89
N ALA A 31 5.29 -2.53 2.45
CA ALA A 31 5.56 -1.70 1.28
C ALA A 31 5.83 -2.54 0.02
N ILE A 32 5.54 -1.96 -1.14
CA ILE A 32 6.02 -2.45 -2.44
C ILE A 32 6.88 -1.37 -3.09
N TYR A 33 7.92 -1.80 -3.83
CA TYR A 33 8.84 -0.85 -4.46
C TYR A 33 9.32 -1.29 -5.84
N SER A 34 9.59 -0.32 -6.72
CA SER A 34 10.33 -0.57 -7.97
C SER A 34 11.84 -0.56 -7.72
N GLU A 35 12.65 -1.06 -8.65
CA GLU A 35 14.13 -1.00 -8.54
C GLU A 35 14.64 0.42 -8.26
N ALA A 36 14.00 1.44 -8.86
CA ALA A 36 14.34 2.85 -8.63
C ALA A 36 13.94 3.38 -7.24
N ASP A 37 13.05 2.68 -6.54
CA ASP A 37 12.52 3.07 -5.22
C ASP A 37 13.12 2.24 -4.08
N LYS A 38 14.15 1.43 -4.36
CA LYS A 38 14.76 0.50 -3.38
C LYS A 38 15.17 1.18 -2.09
N ASP A 39 15.69 2.40 -2.17
CA ASP A 39 16.20 3.15 -1.01
C ASP A 39 15.21 4.21 -0.50
N SER A 40 13.96 4.17 -0.98
CA SER A 40 12.93 5.17 -0.62
C SER A 40 12.44 5.04 0.82
N GLN A 41 11.94 6.15 1.38
CA GLN A 41 11.42 6.19 2.76
C GLN A 41 10.39 5.09 3.08
N PRO A 42 9.38 4.78 2.22
CA PRO A 42 8.43 3.70 2.49
C PRO A 42 9.09 2.33 2.68
N VAL A 43 10.17 2.04 1.97
CA VAL A 43 10.92 0.78 2.11
C VAL A 43 11.61 0.72 3.46
N GLN A 44 12.24 1.83 3.87
CA GLN A 44 12.98 1.91 5.13
C GLN A 44 12.09 1.78 6.36
N ILE A 45 10.84 2.26 6.29
CA ILE A 45 9.94 2.30 7.46
C ILE A 45 8.94 1.16 7.51
N ALA A 46 8.75 0.37 6.46
CA ALA A 46 7.81 -0.74 6.47
C ALA A 46 8.32 -1.91 7.33
N ASP A 47 7.41 -2.77 7.79
CA ASP A 47 7.80 -4.01 8.48
C ASP A 47 8.29 -5.07 7.48
N GLU A 48 7.74 -5.03 6.26
CA GLU A 48 8.18 -5.84 5.14
C GLU A 48 8.16 -4.98 3.86
N ALA A 49 9.10 -5.21 2.95
CA ALA A 49 9.15 -4.50 1.68
C ALA A 49 9.50 -5.47 0.53
N TYR A 50 8.75 -5.39 -0.57
CA TYR A 50 8.91 -6.33 -1.69
C TYR A 50 9.12 -5.60 -3.02
N LEU A 51 10.12 -6.08 -3.77
CA LEU A 51 10.41 -5.59 -5.12
C LEU A 51 9.32 -6.06 -6.10
N ILE A 52 8.62 -5.11 -6.73
CA ILE A 52 7.56 -5.38 -7.70
C ILE A 52 7.97 -5.16 -9.15
N GLY A 53 9.24 -4.83 -9.42
CA GLY A 53 9.81 -4.86 -10.76
C GLY A 53 10.55 -3.57 -11.15
N PRO A 54 10.77 -3.36 -12.46
CA PRO A 54 11.64 -2.30 -12.94
C PRO A 54 10.99 -0.91 -12.78
N PRO A 55 11.76 0.18 -12.98
CA PRO A 55 11.30 1.56 -12.74
C PRO A 55 9.99 1.98 -13.45
N PRO A 56 9.69 1.55 -14.70
CA PRO A 56 8.45 1.95 -15.36
C PRO A 56 7.21 1.50 -14.59
N ALA A 57 6.34 2.44 -14.22
CA ALA A 57 5.14 2.17 -13.41
C ALA A 57 4.22 1.11 -14.04
N SER A 58 4.11 1.08 -15.37
CA SER A 58 3.35 0.05 -16.12
C SER A 58 3.84 -1.37 -15.88
N LYS A 59 5.12 -1.55 -15.53
CA LYS A 59 5.76 -2.84 -15.22
C LYS A 59 5.88 -3.11 -13.71
N SER A 60 5.58 -2.12 -12.87
CA SER A 60 5.67 -2.19 -11.40
C SER A 60 4.34 -1.79 -10.75
N TYR A 61 4.18 -0.52 -10.37
CA TYR A 61 3.06 -0.02 -9.56
C TYR A 61 1.68 -0.12 -10.21
N LEU A 62 1.58 -0.32 -11.52
CA LEU A 62 0.33 -0.52 -12.27
C LEU A 62 0.12 -1.99 -12.69
N ASN A 63 1.01 -2.90 -12.29
CA ASN A 63 0.86 -4.33 -12.58
C ASN A 63 -0.03 -4.99 -11.51
N ALA A 64 -1.35 -4.89 -11.70
CA ALA A 64 -2.36 -5.37 -10.76
C ALA A 64 -2.20 -6.86 -10.43
N LYS A 65 -1.92 -7.68 -11.46
CA LYS A 65 -1.75 -9.12 -11.33
C LYS A 65 -0.62 -9.44 -10.36
N LYS A 66 0.55 -8.83 -10.56
CA LYS A 66 1.73 -9.04 -9.71
C LYS A 66 1.48 -8.61 -8.26
N ILE A 67 0.80 -7.48 -8.06
CA ILE A 67 0.50 -6.97 -6.71
C ILE A 67 -0.49 -7.87 -5.96
N VAL A 68 -1.52 -8.37 -6.65
CA VAL A 68 -2.50 -9.31 -6.06
C VAL A 68 -1.86 -10.67 -5.77
N GLU A 69 -1.03 -11.18 -6.67
CA GLU A 69 -0.27 -12.42 -6.45
C GLU A 69 0.65 -12.29 -5.24
N LEU A 70 1.40 -11.19 -5.14
CA LEU A 70 2.25 -10.90 -3.99
C LEU A 70 1.43 -10.82 -2.70
N ALA A 71 0.32 -10.07 -2.69
CA ALA A 71 -0.55 -9.94 -1.52
C ALA A 71 -1.02 -11.31 -0.99
N LYS A 72 -1.40 -12.21 -1.90
CA LYS A 72 -1.76 -13.60 -1.55
C LYS A 72 -0.58 -14.37 -0.99
N GLN A 73 0.60 -14.30 -1.63
CA GLN A 73 1.80 -15.01 -1.21
C GLN A 73 2.24 -14.61 0.20
N ILE A 74 2.20 -13.31 0.52
CA ILE A 74 2.61 -12.79 1.83
C ILE A 74 1.49 -12.83 2.88
N LYS A 75 0.30 -13.34 2.50
CA LYS A 75 -0.90 -13.40 3.34
C LYS A 75 -1.31 -12.03 3.88
N ALA A 76 -1.24 -10.99 3.05
CA ALA A 76 -1.82 -9.70 3.39
C ALA A 76 -3.36 -9.82 3.39
N GLU A 77 -4.00 -9.30 4.43
CA GLU A 77 -5.46 -9.39 4.59
C GLU A 77 -6.17 -8.26 3.84
N ALA A 78 -5.47 -7.16 3.56
CA ALA A 78 -5.94 -6.07 2.71
C ALA A 78 -4.80 -5.43 1.92
N ILE A 79 -5.18 -4.70 0.86
CA ILE A 79 -4.29 -3.87 0.06
C ILE A 79 -4.75 -2.42 0.18
N HIS A 80 -3.91 -1.47 0.61
CA HIS A 80 -4.26 -0.06 0.62
C HIS A 80 -3.70 0.63 -0.64
N PRO A 81 -4.52 1.10 -1.58
CA PRO A 81 -4.05 1.70 -2.83
C PRO A 81 -3.49 3.12 -2.65
N GLY A 82 -3.82 3.80 -1.54
CA GLY A 82 -3.58 5.23 -1.38
C GLY A 82 -4.42 6.03 -2.37
N TYR A 83 -3.84 7.10 -2.92
CA TYR A 83 -4.46 7.92 -3.97
C TYR A 83 -3.58 7.94 -5.24
N GLY A 84 -4.18 8.23 -6.40
CA GLY A 84 -3.48 8.27 -7.69
C GLY A 84 -3.56 6.97 -8.47
N PHE A 85 -2.62 6.04 -8.23
CA PHE A 85 -2.40 4.84 -9.07
C PHE A 85 -3.66 4.02 -9.38
N TRP A 86 -4.56 3.86 -8.42
CA TRP A 86 -5.66 2.89 -8.50
C TRP A 86 -7.07 3.48 -8.33
N ARG A 87 -7.20 4.81 -8.19
CA ARG A 87 -8.50 5.44 -7.85
C ARG A 87 -9.56 5.37 -8.97
N LYS A 88 -9.18 4.99 -10.20
CA LYS A 88 -10.07 4.93 -11.37
C LYS A 88 -10.36 3.52 -11.90
N THR A 89 -9.80 2.46 -11.32
CA THR A 89 -9.96 1.09 -11.83
C THR A 89 -10.98 0.31 -10.99
N ALA A 90 -12.19 0.14 -11.53
CA ALA A 90 -13.34 -0.52 -10.89
C ALA A 90 -13.19 -2.04 -10.63
N ASN A 91 -12.02 -2.62 -10.90
CA ASN A 91 -11.76 -4.07 -10.88
C ASN A 91 -10.73 -4.50 -9.83
N LEU A 92 -10.58 -3.76 -8.73
CA LEU A 92 -9.90 -4.31 -7.56
C LEU A 92 -10.87 -5.25 -6.82
N PRO A 93 -10.48 -6.51 -6.52
CA PRO A 93 -11.28 -7.37 -5.66
C PRO A 93 -11.53 -6.64 -4.32
N LEU A 94 -12.77 -6.79 -3.84
CA LEU A 94 -13.54 -6.03 -2.83
C LEU A 94 -12.87 -5.37 -1.58
N PHE A 95 -11.56 -5.45 -1.35
CA PHE A 95 -10.97 -5.30 -0.01
C PHE A 95 -10.61 -3.88 0.44
N VAL A 96 -11.11 -2.82 -0.23
CA VAL A 96 -10.67 -1.45 0.07
C VAL A 96 -11.72 -0.36 -0.18
N LYS A 97 -13.01 -0.65 -0.01
CA LYS A 97 -14.00 0.42 -0.18
C LYS A 97 -14.17 1.32 1.06
N ASN A 98 -13.83 0.86 2.27
CA ASN A 98 -14.28 1.51 3.51
C ASN A 98 -13.21 1.72 4.60
N TRP A 99 -11.90 1.82 4.28
CA TRP A 99 -10.95 2.31 5.29
C TRP A 99 -11.11 3.83 5.44
N GLU A 100 -12.01 4.25 6.33
CA GLU A 100 -11.93 5.57 6.94
C GLU A 100 -10.80 5.50 7.98
N SER A 101 -9.66 6.11 7.65
CA SER A 101 -8.54 6.20 8.60
C SER A 101 -9.04 6.82 9.91
N PRO A 102 -8.59 6.37 11.09
CA PRO A 102 -8.83 7.10 12.34
C PRO A 102 -8.36 8.57 12.28
N LEU A 103 -7.50 8.93 11.31
CA LEU A 103 -7.05 10.30 11.03
C LEU A 103 -8.06 11.15 10.24
N SER A 104 -9.07 10.58 9.58
CA SER A 104 -10.10 11.38 8.90
C SER A 104 -11.04 12.09 9.88
N ALA A 105 -10.99 11.75 11.17
CA ALA A 105 -11.64 12.50 12.23
C ALA A 105 -10.84 13.74 12.70
N GLN A 106 -9.54 13.84 12.37
CA GLN A 106 -8.64 14.88 12.93
C GLN A 106 -8.10 15.89 11.93
N HIS A 107 -8.30 15.70 10.62
CA HIS A 107 -7.88 16.69 9.62
C HIS A 107 -9.01 17.01 8.64
N PRO A 108 -9.47 18.28 8.56
CA PRO A 108 -10.43 18.68 7.55
C PRO A 108 -9.82 18.47 6.16
N LYS A 109 -10.66 17.93 5.27
CA LYS A 109 -10.36 17.64 3.86
C LYS A 109 -9.72 18.89 3.21
N ILE A 110 -8.50 18.75 2.71
CA ILE A 110 -7.92 19.63 1.68
C ILE A 110 -8.18 19.02 0.31
#